data_AF-A0A9C6WWN4-F1
#
_entry.id   AF-A0A9C6WWN4-F1
#
_cell.length_a   1.000
_cell.length_b   1.000
_cell.length_c   1.000
_cell.angle_alpha   90.00
_cell.angle_beta   90.00
_cell.angle_gamma   90.00
#
_symmetry.space_group_name_H-M   'P 1'
#
loop_
_entity.id
_entity.type
_entity.pdbx_description
1 polymer ?
#
loop_
_entity_poly.entity_id
_entity_poly.type
_entity_poly.pdbx_seq_one_letter_code
_entity_poly.pdbx_strand_id
1 'polypeptide(L)'
;MSLTTPYACYRDRPGSRDAQWPQDRRSTMFWKKEPQPAVGPPVSDELHAIRDEVQAERTRLRGERAALPTVAEFYKGRSVFVTGGSGFLGRLIVEQVLRTCPDVGNVYLVLRAKKGVSPLDRIKTLTDVALFDRLRAEQPHALDKIVVLPGDITELGLGLSQEHRALLQREVSVVYHVAASVRFDDPFQKAVFTNLRSTREVVELARGMPLLKSLVHVSTAYCNADQMLLHERVYRQRLDWRDVVNWAENLNGADVQAVNYLGHK
;
A
#
# COMPACT_ATOMS: atom_id res chain seq x y z
N MET A 1 24.82 -24.07 -9.10
CA MET A 1 24.26 -25.42 -8.86
C MET A 1 23.04 -25.27 -7.97
N SER A 2 21.89 -25.70 -8.49
CA SER A 2 20.58 -25.70 -7.83
C SER A 2 20.57 -26.61 -6.60
N LEU A 3 19.98 -26.14 -5.49
CA LEU A 3 19.47 -27.01 -4.44
C LEU A 3 18.06 -26.56 -4.07
N THR A 4 17.10 -27.15 -4.77
CA THR A 4 15.67 -27.21 -4.45
C THR A 4 15.44 -28.11 -3.24
N THR A 5 14.83 -27.59 -2.18
CA THR A 5 14.27 -28.39 -1.07
C THR A 5 12.85 -28.82 -1.43
N PRO A 6 12.48 -30.11 -1.35
CA PRO A 6 11.10 -30.52 -1.54
C PRO A 6 10.29 -30.39 -0.25
N TYR A 7 9.15 -29.71 -0.35
CA TYR A 7 8.06 -29.73 0.64
C TYR A 7 7.49 -31.15 0.75
N ALA A 8 7.60 -31.77 1.92
CA ALA A 8 6.87 -32.99 2.24
C ALA A 8 5.53 -32.63 2.92
N CYS A 9 4.44 -32.89 2.20
CA CYS A 9 3.07 -32.81 2.70
C CYS A 9 2.85 -33.76 3.89
N TYR A 10 2.55 -33.20 5.06
CA TYR A 10 1.87 -33.92 6.13
C TYR A 10 0.40 -34.11 5.74
N ARG A 11 0.00 -35.36 5.48
CA ARG A 11 -1.41 -35.77 5.45
C ARG A 11 -1.67 -36.63 6.69
N ASP A 12 -2.41 -36.06 7.63
CA ASP A 12 -3.00 -36.76 8.75
C ASP A 12 -3.96 -37.86 8.27
N ARG A 13 -3.83 -39.06 8.84
CA ARG A 13 -4.96 -39.97 9.03
C ARG A 13 -5.01 -40.39 10.51
N PRO A 14 -6.16 -40.30 11.18
CA PRO A 14 -6.31 -40.71 12.56
C PRO A 14 -6.73 -42.18 12.62
N GLY A 15 -6.15 -42.94 13.54
CA GLY A 15 -6.74 -44.21 13.97
C GLY A 15 -5.76 -45.35 14.20
N SER A 16 -5.15 -45.38 15.38
CA SER A 16 -5.26 -46.53 16.29
C SER A 16 -4.63 -46.17 17.62
N ARG A 17 -5.46 -46.21 18.67
CA ARG A 17 -5.00 -46.28 20.06
C ARG A 17 -4.43 -47.68 20.22
N ASP A 18 -3.13 -47.76 20.44
CA ASP A 18 -2.42 -48.86 21.15
C ASP A 18 -0.95 -48.80 20.77
N ALA A 19 -0.23 -47.85 21.38
CA ALA A 19 1.23 -47.90 21.45
C ALA A 19 1.61 -47.73 22.92
N GLN A 20 1.73 -48.85 23.61
CA GLN A 20 2.32 -48.93 24.95
C GLN A 20 3.72 -48.29 24.90
N TRP A 21 3.92 -47.25 25.70
CA TRP A 21 5.22 -46.61 25.85
C TRP A 21 6.18 -47.56 26.57
N PRO A 22 7.34 -47.94 25.99
CA PRO A 22 8.29 -48.80 26.68
C PRO A 22 8.75 -48.12 27.97
N GLN A 23 8.51 -48.77 29.12
CA GLN A 23 8.80 -48.25 30.46
C GLN A 23 10.28 -48.27 30.84
N ASP A 24 11.17 -48.68 29.95
CA ASP A 24 12.61 -48.57 30.16
C ASP A 24 13.34 -48.15 28.87
N ARG A 25 13.61 -46.85 28.76
CA ARG A 25 14.65 -46.30 27.88
C ARG A 25 15.60 -45.39 28.66
N ARG A 26 15.84 -45.71 29.94
CA ARG A 26 16.80 -44.95 30.76
C ARG A 26 18.22 -45.52 30.70
N SER A 27 18.48 -46.54 29.90
CA SER A 27 19.80 -47.17 29.85
C SER A 27 20.56 -47.05 28.51
N THR A 28 19.94 -46.66 27.39
CA THR A 28 20.67 -46.51 26.11
C THR A 28 20.09 -45.45 25.18
N MET A 29 20.24 -44.16 25.51
CA MET A 29 20.18 -43.06 24.51
C MET A 29 20.55 -41.72 25.16
N PHE A 30 21.65 -41.70 25.91
CA PHE A 30 22.40 -40.45 25.99
C PHE A 30 22.90 -40.20 24.57
N TRP A 31 22.23 -39.32 23.84
CA TRP A 31 22.85 -38.63 22.73
C TRP A 31 24.16 -38.07 23.30
N LYS A 32 25.30 -38.73 23.04
CA LYS A 32 26.58 -38.06 23.17
C LYS A 32 26.41 -36.85 22.27
N LYS A 33 26.26 -35.67 22.88
CA LYS A 33 26.22 -34.42 22.16
C LYS A 33 27.47 -34.47 21.29
N GLU A 34 27.30 -34.67 19.98
CA GLU A 34 28.45 -34.62 19.08
C GLU A 34 29.14 -33.30 19.41
N PRO A 35 30.48 -33.30 19.60
CA PRO A 35 31.19 -32.07 19.88
C PRO A 35 30.84 -31.13 18.74
N GLN A 36 30.01 -30.13 19.05
CA GLN A 36 29.74 -29.03 18.14
C GLN A 36 31.13 -28.54 17.75
N PRO A 37 31.42 -28.38 16.43
CA PRO A 37 32.71 -27.87 16.03
C PRO A 37 32.96 -26.63 16.87
N ALA A 38 34.00 -26.69 17.71
CA ALA A 38 34.36 -25.58 18.56
C ALA A 38 34.70 -24.47 17.58
N VAL A 39 33.79 -23.52 17.42
CA VAL A 39 34.03 -22.29 16.69
C VAL A 39 35.25 -21.70 17.39
N GLY A 40 36.41 -21.77 16.75
CA GLY A 40 37.65 -21.37 17.39
C GLY A 40 37.54 -19.92 17.87
N PRO A 41 38.32 -19.51 18.89
CA PRO A 41 38.30 -18.16 19.44
C PRO A 41 38.18 -17.04 18.38
N PRO A 42 38.89 -17.11 17.23
CA PRO A 42 38.81 -16.07 16.20
C PRO A 42 37.40 -15.87 15.62
N VAL A 43 36.69 -16.96 15.36
CA VAL A 43 35.36 -16.88 14.73
C VAL A 43 34.29 -16.49 15.77
N SER A 44 34.45 -16.88 17.04
CA SER A 44 33.57 -16.38 18.10
C SER A 44 33.76 -14.88 18.34
N ASP A 45 35.00 -14.40 18.33
CA ASP A 45 35.33 -12.99 18.54
C ASP A 45 34.82 -12.13 17.38
N GLU A 46 34.97 -12.60 16.13
CA GLU A 46 34.39 -11.95 14.95
C GLU A 46 32.85 -11.87 15.03
N LEU A 47 32.17 -12.96 15.43
CA LEU A 47 30.72 -12.96 15.61
C LEU A 47 30.27 -12.00 16.72
N HIS A 48 31.04 -11.90 17.82
CA HIS A 48 30.79 -10.94 18.89
C HIS A 48 30.97 -9.50 18.41
N ALA A 49 32.03 -9.21 17.65
CA ALA A 49 32.26 -7.89 17.07
C ALA A 49 31.12 -7.47 16.13
N ILE A 50 30.67 -8.36 15.23
CA ILE A 50 29.53 -8.10 14.34
C ILE A 50 28.26 -7.83 15.16
N ARG A 51 28.02 -8.61 16.21
CA ARG A 51 26.84 -8.42 17.08
C ARG A 51 26.87 -7.05 17.76
N ASP A 52 28.02 -6.64 18.26
CA ASP A 52 28.19 -5.36 18.96
C ASP A 52 28.06 -4.19 18.00
N GLU A 53 28.59 -4.30 16.78
CA GLU A 53 28.40 -3.32 15.71
C GLU A 53 26.91 -3.18 15.34
N VAL A 54 26.21 -4.30 15.11
CA VAL A 54 24.76 -4.31 14.84
C VAL A 54 23.98 -3.68 15.99
N GLN A 55 24.38 -3.93 17.23
CA GLN A 55 23.72 -3.38 18.41
C GLN A 55 23.98 -1.87 18.56
N ALA A 56 25.20 -1.41 18.28
CA ALA A 56 25.55 0.00 18.27
C ALA A 56 24.75 0.75 17.18
N GLU A 57 24.69 0.21 15.96
CA GLU A 57 23.92 0.81 14.87
C GLU A 57 22.42 0.85 15.20
N ARG A 58 21.86 -0.23 15.76
CA ARG A 58 20.46 -0.24 16.25
C ARG A 58 20.20 0.81 17.31
N THR A 59 21.16 1.05 18.20
CA THR A 59 21.04 2.05 19.26
C THR A 59 21.09 3.47 18.67
N ARG A 60 22.00 3.72 17.73
CA ARG A 60 22.07 4.99 16.98
C ARG A 60 20.77 5.28 16.24
N LEU A 61 20.29 4.33 15.44
CA LEU A 61 19.04 4.44 14.69
C LEU A 61 17.81 4.62 15.59
N ARG A 62 17.79 4.03 16.79
CA ARG A 62 16.73 4.26 17.78
C ARG A 62 16.77 5.69 18.31
N GLY A 63 17.96 6.22 18.62
CA GLY A 63 18.13 7.61 19.06
C GLY A 63 17.68 8.60 17.99
N GLU A 64 18.10 8.40 16.75
CA GLU A 64 17.67 9.22 15.60
C GLU A 64 16.15 9.16 15.40
N ARG A 65 15.54 7.97 15.47
CA ARG A 65 14.07 7.80 15.34
C ARG A 65 13.29 8.42 16.49
N ALA A 66 13.84 8.44 17.71
CA ALA A 66 13.20 9.07 18.86
C ALA A 66 13.15 10.60 18.76
N ALA A 67 14.03 11.21 17.96
CA ALA A 67 14.02 12.64 17.69
C ALA A 67 13.00 13.05 16.60
N LEU A 68 12.47 12.10 15.83
CA LEU A 68 11.45 12.34 14.82
C LEU A 68 10.05 12.35 15.44
N PRO A 69 9.11 13.17 14.90
CA PRO A 69 7.74 13.11 15.35
C PRO A 69 7.16 11.72 15.12
N THR A 70 6.35 11.26 16.08
CA THR A 70 5.54 10.06 15.91
C THR A 70 4.56 10.25 14.74
N VAL A 71 4.02 9.14 14.23
CA VAL A 71 3.01 9.19 13.16
C VAL A 71 1.82 10.06 13.58
N ALA A 72 1.33 9.91 14.82
CA ALA A 72 0.22 10.71 15.34
C ALA A 72 0.55 12.21 15.38
N GLU A 73 1.75 12.59 15.82
CA GLU A 73 2.20 13.99 15.83
C GLU A 73 2.35 14.56 14.42
N PHE A 74 2.81 13.74 13.46
CA PHE A 74 2.86 14.13 12.06
C PHE A 74 1.46 14.38 11.50
N TYR A 75 0.43 13.61 11.86
CA TYR A 75 -0.94 13.83 11.36
C TYR A 75 -1.76 14.84 12.16
N LYS A 76 -1.29 15.28 13.33
CA LYS A 76 -2.00 16.23 14.19
C LYS A 76 -2.40 17.51 13.43
N GLY A 77 -3.70 17.81 13.40
CA GLY A 77 -4.30 18.96 12.74
C GLY A 77 -4.23 18.96 11.21
N ARG A 78 -3.70 17.91 10.60
CA ARG A 78 -3.51 17.82 9.15
C ARG A 78 -4.69 17.13 8.48
N SER A 79 -5.20 17.71 7.41
CA SER A 79 -6.20 17.05 6.57
C SER A 79 -5.54 16.19 5.49
N VAL A 80 -6.18 15.06 5.19
CA VAL A 80 -5.71 14.02 4.28
C VAL A 80 -6.66 13.91 3.10
N PHE A 81 -6.13 13.81 1.89
CA PHE A 81 -6.90 13.48 0.69
C PHE A 81 -6.56 12.08 0.21
N VAL A 82 -7.57 11.23 -0.02
CA VAL A 82 -7.37 9.86 -0.49
C VAL A 82 -8.18 9.64 -1.77
N THR A 83 -7.49 9.32 -2.87
CA THR A 83 -8.15 8.73 -4.03
C THR A 83 -8.26 7.22 -3.85
N GLY A 84 -9.33 6.61 -4.34
CA GLY A 84 -9.51 5.16 -4.23
C GLY A 84 -9.93 4.73 -2.82
N GLY A 85 -10.48 5.66 -2.02
CA GLY A 85 -10.96 5.41 -0.66
C GLY A 85 -12.05 4.36 -0.55
N SER A 86 -12.76 4.02 -1.64
CA SER A 86 -13.71 2.90 -1.69
C SER A 86 -13.08 1.54 -2.01
N GLY A 87 -11.81 1.52 -2.44
CA GLY A 87 -11.07 0.31 -2.74
C GLY A 87 -10.70 -0.48 -1.48
N PHE A 88 -10.00 -1.60 -1.67
CA PHE A 88 -9.50 -2.41 -0.56
C PHE A 88 -8.44 -1.64 0.25
N LEU A 89 -7.34 -1.24 -0.39
CA LEU A 89 -6.24 -0.54 0.28
C LEU A 89 -6.63 0.86 0.77
N GLY A 90 -7.44 1.59 0.00
CA GLY A 90 -7.91 2.92 0.39
C GLY A 90 -8.67 2.92 1.72
N ARG A 91 -9.57 1.95 1.94
CA ARG A 91 -10.30 1.81 3.21
C ARG A 91 -9.37 1.50 4.38
N LEU A 92 -8.36 0.65 4.16
CA LEU A 92 -7.35 0.33 5.17
C LEU A 92 -6.55 1.57 5.58
N ILE A 93 -6.15 2.40 4.62
CA ILE A 93 -5.45 3.67 4.90
C ILE A 93 -6.35 4.61 5.71
N VAL A 94 -7.62 4.77 5.31
CA VAL A 94 -8.58 5.63 6.03
C VAL A 94 -8.79 5.15 7.46
N GLU A 95 -9.05 3.86 7.66
CA GLU A 95 -9.22 3.26 9.00
C GLU A 95 -7.97 3.46 9.86
N GLN A 96 -6.80 3.16 9.31
CA GLN A 96 -5.53 3.22 10.03
C GLN A 96 -5.21 4.66 10.47
N VAL A 97 -5.36 5.63 9.58
CA VAL A 97 -5.13 7.05 9.89
C VAL A 97 -6.10 7.51 10.98
N LEU A 98 -7.40 7.23 10.82
CA LEU A 98 -8.41 7.65 11.79
C LEU A 98 -8.23 7.00 13.17
N ARG A 99 -7.81 5.73 13.22
CA ARG A 99 -7.67 4.99 14.49
C ARG A 99 -6.39 5.36 15.24
N THR A 100 -5.29 5.54 14.53
CA THR A 100 -3.96 5.75 15.13
C THR A 100 -3.59 7.22 15.29
N CYS A 101 -4.27 8.12 14.59
CA CYS A 101 -4.04 9.56 14.63
C CYS A 101 -5.34 10.28 15.05
N PRO A 102 -5.73 10.22 16.33
CA PRO A 102 -7.01 10.77 16.80
C PRO A 102 -7.11 12.29 16.64
N ASP A 103 -5.99 13.00 16.50
CA ASP A 103 -5.95 14.45 16.25
C ASP A 103 -5.84 14.81 14.75
N VAL A 104 -6.00 13.85 13.83
CA VAL A 104 -6.05 14.14 12.39
C VAL A 104 -7.23 15.06 12.07
N GLY A 105 -7.06 15.95 11.08
CA GLY A 105 -8.13 16.78 10.55
C GLY A 105 -9.12 15.97 9.71
N ASN A 106 -9.63 16.59 8.64
CA ASN A 106 -10.58 15.91 7.76
C ASN A 106 -9.88 14.90 6.84
N VAL A 107 -10.57 13.81 6.55
CA VAL A 107 -10.17 12.81 5.55
C VAL A 107 -11.09 12.94 4.35
N TYR A 108 -10.63 13.61 3.31
CA TYR A 108 -11.36 13.85 2.08
C TYR A 108 -11.23 12.66 1.11
N LEU A 109 -12.35 12.15 0.63
CA LEU A 109 -12.42 11.05 -0.33
C LEU A 109 -13.08 11.54 -1.62
N VAL A 110 -12.39 11.41 -2.76
CA VAL A 110 -13.05 11.58 -4.06
C VAL A 110 -13.73 10.27 -4.46
N LEU A 111 -15.03 10.35 -4.75
CA LEU A 111 -15.85 9.19 -5.06
C LEU A 111 -16.83 9.50 -6.19
N ARG A 112 -16.93 8.58 -7.16
CA ARG A 112 -17.90 8.66 -8.26
C ARG A 112 -19.31 8.82 -7.74
N ALA A 113 -20.03 9.83 -8.22
CA ALA A 113 -21.41 10.10 -7.83
C ALA A 113 -22.29 8.88 -8.13
N LYS A 114 -23.27 8.62 -7.25
CA LYS A 114 -24.35 7.65 -7.50
C LYS A 114 -25.67 8.38 -7.41
N LYS A 115 -26.49 8.28 -8.45
CA LYS A 115 -27.80 8.94 -8.51
C LYS A 115 -28.66 8.47 -7.31
N GLY A 116 -29.22 9.43 -6.56
CA GLY A 116 -30.11 9.15 -5.43
C GLY A 116 -29.42 8.68 -4.14
N VAL A 117 -28.09 8.77 -4.03
CA VAL A 117 -27.36 8.40 -2.80
C VAL A 117 -26.68 9.63 -2.22
N SER A 118 -26.99 9.97 -0.97
CA SER A 118 -26.36 11.12 -0.30
C SER A 118 -24.88 10.83 0.05
N PRO A 119 -24.02 11.85 0.23
CA PRO A 119 -22.66 11.66 0.72
C PRO A 119 -22.60 10.94 2.08
N LEU A 120 -23.57 11.19 2.97
CA LEU A 120 -23.66 10.50 4.26
C LEU A 120 -23.96 9.01 4.08
N ASP A 121 -24.90 8.66 3.21
CA ASP A 121 -25.19 7.25 2.89
C ASP A 121 -23.96 6.56 2.28
N ARG A 122 -23.18 7.28 1.45
CA ARG A 122 -21.92 6.78 0.91
C ARG A 122 -20.91 6.45 2.00
N ILE A 123 -20.75 7.33 3.00
CA ILE A 123 -19.85 7.11 4.15
C ILE A 123 -20.34 5.91 4.96
N LYS A 124 -21.65 5.84 5.23
CA LYS A 124 -22.25 4.73 5.96
C LYS A 124 -21.97 3.41 5.24
N THR A 125 -22.32 3.29 3.96
CA THR A 125 -22.04 2.07 3.18
C THR A 125 -20.55 1.74 3.10
N LEU A 126 -19.67 2.76 3.04
CA LEU A 126 -18.23 2.55 2.97
C LEU A 126 -17.68 1.94 4.28
N THR A 127 -18.24 2.37 5.40
CA THR A 127 -17.75 2.08 6.76
C THR A 127 -18.52 0.98 7.47
N ASP A 128 -19.66 0.55 6.93
CA ASP A 128 -20.48 -0.57 7.43
C ASP A 128 -19.89 -1.95 7.04
N VAL A 129 -18.65 -2.18 7.48
CA VAL A 129 -17.91 -3.42 7.33
C VAL A 129 -17.04 -3.65 8.57
N ALA A 130 -16.67 -4.91 8.82
CA ALA A 130 -15.90 -5.31 10.01
C ALA A 130 -14.54 -4.61 10.15
N LEU A 131 -13.96 -4.14 9.04
CA LEU A 131 -12.72 -3.36 9.04
C LEU A 131 -12.78 -2.16 10.01
N PHE A 132 -13.94 -1.51 10.13
CA PHE A 132 -14.09 -0.32 10.96
C PHE A 132 -14.60 -0.62 12.38
N ASP A 133 -14.80 -1.88 12.76
CA ASP A 133 -15.31 -2.25 14.10
C ASP A 133 -14.37 -1.77 15.21
N ARG A 134 -13.07 -2.00 15.01
CA ARG A 134 -12.04 -1.58 15.96
C ARG A 134 -11.96 -0.06 16.06
N LEU A 135 -12.05 0.66 14.93
CA LEU A 135 -12.11 2.11 14.92
C LEU A 135 -13.33 2.62 15.71
N ARG A 136 -14.52 2.03 15.50
CA ARG A 136 -15.73 2.41 16.25
C ARG A 136 -15.58 2.21 17.76
N ALA A 137 -14.89 1.15 18.17
CA ALA A 137 -14.66 0.86 19.59
C ALA A 137 -13.60 1.78 20.22
N GLU A 138 -12.49 2.05 19.52
CA GLU A 138 -11.38 2.86 20.04
C GLU A 138 -11.59 4.37 19.87
N GLN A 139 -12.29 4.80 18.82
CA GLN A 139 -12.47 6.20 18.41
C GLN A 139 -13.88 6.48 17.86
N PRO A 140 -14.92 6.56 18.72
CA PRO A 140 -16.33 6.61 18.29
C PRO A 140 -16.71 7.72 17.31
N HIS A 141 -16.04 8.88 17.40
CA HIS A 141 -16.29 10.06 16.56
C HIS A 141 -15.36 10.20 15.36
N ALA A 142 -14.44 9.25 15.15
CA ALA A 142 -13.44 9.39 14.09
C ALA A 142 -14.05 9.32 12.68
N LEU A 143 -15.17 8.62 12.50
CA LEU A 143 -15.86 8.54 11.21
C LEU A 143 -16.47 9.89 10.77
N ASP A 144 -16.76 10.79 11.70
CA ASP A 144 -17.32 12.12 11.42
C ASP A 144 -16.33 13.01 10.66
N LYS A 145 -15.04 12.66 10.67
CA LYS A 145 -13.97 13.34 9.95
C LYS A 145 -13.92 12.99 8.46
N ILE A 146 -14.67 11.97 8.02
CA ILE A 146 -14.69 11.57 6.62
C ILE A 146 -15.58 12.54 5.83
N VAL A 147 -15.01 13.13 4.78
CA VAL A 147 -15.74 14.02 3.87
C VAL A 147 -15.70 13.43 2.47
N VAL A 148 -16.86 13.07 1.92
CA VAL A 148 -16.97 12.54 0.56
C VAL A 148 -17.23 13.67 -0.43
N LEU A 149 -16.34 13.81 -1.40
CA LEU A 149 -16.44 14.76 -2.49
C LEU A 149 -16.86 14.02 -3.78
N PRO A 150 -17.95 14.42 -4.44
CA PRO A 150 -18.31 13.87 -5.74
C PRO A 150 -17.25 14.22 -6.78
N GLY A 151 -16.78 13.21 -7.51
CA GLY A 151 -15.82 13.36 -8.60
C GLY A 151 -15.46 12.01 -9.23
N ASP A 152 -14.81 12.06 -10.37
CA ASP A 152 -14.29 10.89 -11.07
C ASP A 152 -12.83 11.12 -11.45
N ILE A 153 -11.95 10.24 -10.98
CA ILE A 153 -10.51 10.35 -11.20
C ILE A 153 -10.13 10.28 -12.68
N THR A 154 -11.00 9.69 -13.52
CA THR A 154 -10.75 9.61 -14.95
C THR A 154 -11.05 10.92 -15.66
N GLU A 155 -11.80 11.84 -15.04
CA GLU A 155 -12.13 13.15 -15.59
C GLU A 155 -11.03 14.18 -15.31
N LEU A 156 -10.97 15.21 -16.15
CA LEU A 156 -10.07 16.34 -15.92
C LEU A 156 -10.38 17.01 -14.58
N GLY A 157 -9.34 17.42 -13.86
CA GLY A 157 -9.50 17.97 -12.50
C GLY A 157 -10.14 16.99 -11.51
N LEU A 158 -10.07 15.67 -11.77
CA LEU A 158 -10.70 14.60 -10.99
C LEU A 158 -12.24 14.71 -10.94
N GLY A 159 -12.85 15.42 -11.91
CA GLY A 159 -14.28 15.69 -11.93
C GLY A 159 -14.79 16.49 -10.73
N LEU A 160 -13.90 17.18 -10.02
CA LEU A 160 -14.23 18.01 -8.88
C LEU A 160 -14.82 19.35 -9.35
N SER A 161 -15.77 19.88 -8.59
CA SER A 161 -16.19 21.26 -8.75
C SER A 161 -15.07 22.23 -8.36
N GLN A 162 -15.17 23.48 -8.80
CA GLN A 162 -14.18 24.50 -8.47
C GLN A 162 -14.09 24.73 -6.95
N GLU A 163 -15.23 24.65 -6.26
CA GLU A 163 -15.32 24.79 -4.81
C GLU A 163 -14.61 23.65 -4.08
N HIS A 164 -14.85 22.40 -4.50
CA HIS A 164 -14.17 21.23 -3.92
C HIS A 164 -12.67 21.25 -4.20
N ARG A 165 -12.26 21.68 -5.39
CA ARG A 165 -10.85 21.87 -5.72
C ARG A 165 -10.19 22.90 -4.81
N ALA A 166 -10.83 24.06 -4.64
CA ALA A 166 -10.32 25.12 -3.76
C ALA A 166 -10.26 24.69 -2.28
N LEU A 167 -11.26 23.94 -1.81
CA LEU A 167 -11.27 23.34 -0.48
C LEU A 167 -10.07 22.41 -0.27
N LEU A 168 -9.85 21.46 -1.18
CA LEU A 168 -8.73 20.53 -1.08
C LEU A 168 -7.39 21.26 -1.11
N GLN A 169 -7.23 22.25 -1.99
CA GLN A 169 -6.02 23.06 -2.07
C GLN A 169 -5.73 23.79 -0.75
N ARG A 170 -6.76 24.36 -0.12
CA ARG A 170 -6.59 25.13 1.12
C ARG A 170 -6.27 24.25 2.34
N GLU A 171 -6.92 23.10 2.47
CA GLU A 171 -6.94 22.33 3.73
C GLU A 171 -5.98 21.13 3.76
N VAL A 172 -5.67 20.54 2.60
CA VAL A 172 -4.97 19.25 2.54
C VAL A 172 -3.46 19.43 2.64
N SER A 173 -2.84 18.56 3.43
CA SER A 173 -1.39 18.49 3.57
C SER A 173 -0.81 17.12 3.25
N VAL A 174 -1.62 16.07 3.22
CA VAL A 174 -1.19 14.71 2.87
C VAL A 174 -2.10 14.13 1.80
N VAL A 175 -1.52 13.67 0.70
CA VAL A 175 -2.25 13.05 -0.40
C VAL A 175 -1.88 11.57 -0.51
N TYR A 176 -2.88 10.69 -0.55
CA TYR A 176 -2.75 9.29 -0.92
C TYR A 176 -3.42 9.06 -2.27
N HIS A 177 -2.62 8.82 -3.30
CA HIS A 177 -3.11 8.40 -4.60
C HIS A 177 -3.08 6.88 -4.72
N VAL A 178 -4.21 6.26 -4.37
CA VAL A 178 -4.38 4.78 -4.36
C VAL A 178 -5.29 4.30 -5.49
N ALA A 179 -6.07 5.21 -6.06
CA ALA A 179 -6.96 4.86 -7.15
C ALA A 179 -6.17 4.47 -8.41
N ALA A 180 -6.33 3.24 -8.84
CA ALA A 180 -5.80 2.70 -10.08
C ALA A 180 -6.68 1.53 -10.54
N SER A 181 -6.59 1.19 -11.82
CA SER A 181 -6.99 -0.12 -12.30
C SER A 181 -5.80 -1.06 -12.25
N VAL A 182 -6.00 -2.22 -11.63
CA VAL A 182 -5.01 -3.30 -11.56
C VAL A 182 -5.31 -4.41 -12.58
N ARG A 183 -6.19 -4.12 -13.54
CA ARG A 183 -6.55 -5.05 -14.61
C ARG A 183 -5.57 -4.92 -15.76
N PHE A 184 -4.97 -6.04 -16.14
CA PHE A 184 -4.06 -6.12 -17.30
C PHE A 184 -4.80 -6.20 -18.63
N ASP A 185 -6.12 -6.45 -18.59
CA ASP A 185 -6.99 -6.58 -19.76
C ASP A 185 -7.86 -5.33 -19.99
N ASP A 186 -7.53 -4.20 -19.35
CA ASP A 186 -8.24 -2.94 -19.58
C ASP A 186 -7.96 -2.40 -20.99
N PRO A 187 -8.98 -1.89 -21.70
CA PRO A 187 -8.77 -1.17 -22.95
C PRO A 187 -7.77 -0.02 -22.77
N PHE A 188 -6.94 0.21 -23.79
CA PHE A 188 -5.86 1.21 -23.76
C PHE A 188 -6.30 2.57 -23.17
N GLN A 189 -7.37 3.16 -23.70
CA GLN A 189 -7.88 4.46 -23.22
C GLN A 189 -8.26 4.42 -21.73
N LYS A 190 -8.92 3.35 -21.28
CA LYS A 190 -9.32 3.20 -19.89
C LYS A 190 -8.10 3.07 -18.99
N ALA A 191 -7.10 2.28 -19.38
CA ALA A 191 -5.86 2.13 -18.65
C ALA A 191 -5.11 3.47 -18.54
N VAL A 192 -4.99 4.22 -19.65
CA VAL A 192 -4.34 5.54 -19.66
C VAL A 192 -5.09 6.56 -18.83
N PHE A 193 -6.42 6.67 -18.96
CA PHE A 193 -7.20 7.63 -18.18
C PHE A 193 -7.17 7.31 -16.68
N THR A 194 -7.22 6.03 -16.32
CA THR A 194 -7.28 5.60 -14.91
C THR A 194 -5.93 5.66 -14.23
N ASN A 195 -4.84 5.26 -14.89
CA ASN A 195 -3.54 5.06 -14.22
C ASN A 195 -2.49 6.12 -14.58
N LEU A 196 -2.65 6.84 -15.69
CA LEU A 196 -1.65 7.82 -16.15
C LEU A 196 -2.20 9.25 -16.05
N ARG A 197 -3.32 9.53 -16.71
CA ARG A 197 -3.93 10.86 -16.67
C ARG A 197 -4.40 11.21 -15.27
N SER A 198 -5.09 10.31 -14.58
CA SER A 198 -5.54 10.57 -13.21
C SER A 198 -4.38 10.93 -12.26
N THR A 199 -3.22 10.28 -12.39
CA THR A 199 -2.03 10.58 -11.61
C THR A 199 -1.51 11.98 -11.91
N ARG A 200 -1.47 12.37 -13.20
CA ARG A 200 -1.17 13.75 -13.59
C ARG A 200 -2.16 14.74 -12.97
N GLU A 201 -3.47 14.48 -13.03
CA GLU A 201 -4.49 15.35 -12.43
C GLU A 201 -4.33 15.48 -10.90
N VAL A 202 -3.97 14.40 -10.19
CA VAL A 202 -3.66 14.45 -8.75
C VAL A 202 -2.42 15.30 -8.47
N VAL A 203 -1.36 15.15 -9.28
CA VAL A 203 -0.16 15.98 -9.16
C VAL A 203 -0.49 17.46 -9.39
N GLU A 204 -1.26 17.78 -10.43
CA GLU A 204 -1.68 19.16 -10.71
C GLU A 204 -2.57 19.76 -9.61
N LEU A 205 -3.43 18.95 -8.99
CA LEU A 205 -4.17 19.37 -7.81
C LEU A 205 -3.23 19.67 -6.63
N ALA A 206 -2.30 18.76 -6.35
CA ALA A 206 -1.37 18.85 -5.23
C ALA A 206 -0.37 20.01 -5.37
N ARG A 207 0.02 20.37 -6.61
CA ARG A 207 0.85 21.57 -6.87
C ARG A 207 0.22 22.86 -6.37
N GLY A 208 -1.10 22.91 -6.25
CA GLY A 208 -1.82 24.05 -5.69
C GLY A 208 -2.07 23.99 -4.19
N MET A 209 -1.54 22.99 -3.46
CA MET A 209 -1.71 22.86 -2.01
C MET A 209 -0.57 23.53 -1.24
N PRO A 210 -0.74 24.75 -0.68
CA PRO A 210 0.29 25.42 0.11
C PRO A 210 0.72 24.66 1.37
N LEU A 211 -0.13 23.78 1.90
CA LEU A 211 0.15 23.00 3.12
C LEU A 211 0.76 21.62 2.83
N LEU A 212 1.00 21.27 1.56
CA LEU A 212 1.47 19.94 1.18
C LEU A 212 2.77 19.54 1.90
N LYS A 213 2.73 18.39 2.57
CA LYS A 213 3.86 17.73 3.24
C LYS A 213 4.24 16.41 2.58
N SER A 214 3.27 15.70 2.01
CA SER A 214 3.52 14.40 1.38
C SER A 214 2.48 14.08 0.31
N LEU A 215 2.95 13.57 -0.83
CA LEU A 215 2.14 12.89 -1.84
C LEU A 215 2.66 11.45 -1.95
N VAL A 216 1.81 10.51 -1.55
CA VAL A 216 2.08 9.08 -1.59
C VAL A 216 1.33 8.48 -2.76
N HIS A 217 2.06 8.02 -3.78
CA HIS A 217 1.48 7.26 -4.88
C HIS A 217 1.69 5.77 -4.64
N VAL A 218 0.60 5.00 -4.68
CA VAL A 218 0.69 3.54 -4.63
C VAL A 218 0.90 3.02 -6.04
N SER A 219 2.13 2.59 -6.31
CA SER A 219 2.51 1.95 -7.57
C SER A 219 2.39 0.42 -7.48
N THR A 220 2.99 -0.30 -8.44
CA THR A 220 2.95 -1.75 -8.51
C THR A 220 4.30 -2.35 -8.86
N ALA A 221 4.61 -3.54 -8.33
CA ALA A 221 5.81 -4.29 -8.71
C ALA A 221 5.82 -4.69 -10.21
N TYR A 222 4.66 -4.62 -10.88
CA TYR A 222 4.51 -4.92 -12.30
C TYR A 222 4.91 -3.77 -13.25
N CYS A 223 5.35 -2.60 -12.74
CA CYS A 223 5.70 -1.44 -13.57
C CYS A 223 6.86 -1.67 -14.56
N ASN A 224 7.69 -2.69 -14.31
CA ASN A 224 8.83 -3.07 -15.13
C ASN A 224 8.85 -4.59 -15.32
N ALA A 225 7.69 -5.19 -15.62
CA ALA A 225 7.53 -6.64 -15.75
C ALA A 225 8.36 -7.25 -16.89
N ASP A 226 8.86 -6.42 -17.81
CA ASP A 226 9.79 -6.80 -18.88
C ASP A 226 11.24 -6.96 -18.39
N GLN A 227 11.54 -6.57 -17.14
CA GLN A 227 12.87 -6.65 -16.54
C GLN A 227 13.00 -7.89 -15.66
N MET A 228 14.02 -8.72 -15.94
CA MET A 228 14.31 -9.92 -15.14
C MET A 228 14.88 -9.59 -13.75
N LEU A 229 15.58 -8.46 -13.61
CA LEU A 229 16.19 -8.01 -12.36
C LEU A 229 15.89 -6.54 -12.13
N LEU A 230 15.26 -6.23 -10.99
CA LEU A 230 14.89 -4.88 -10.60
C LEU A 230 15.86 -4.33 -9.55
N HIS A 231 16.51 -3.23 -9.90
CA HIS A 231 17.27 -2.36 -9.01
C HIS A 231 16.44 -1.15 -8.55
N GLU A 232 16.78 -0.62 -7.38
CA GLU A 232 16.23 0.63 -6.83
C GLU A 232 16.76 1.85 -7.60
N ARG A 233 16.17 2.11 -8.76
CA ARG A 233 16.49 3.26 -9.62
C ARG A 233 15.29 3.68 -10.44
N VAL A 234 15.34 4.89 -10.97
CA VAL A 234 14.35 5.35 -11.96
C VAL A 234 14.70 4.76 -13.32
N TYR A 235 13.75 4.05 -13.91
CA TYR A 235 13.90 3.46 -15.24
C TYR A 235 13.49 4.47 -16.31
N ARG A 236 14.31 4.58 -17.36
CA ARG A 236 14.01 5.45 -18.50
C ARG A 236 12.86 4.84 -19.28
N GLN A 237 11.78 5.59 -19.43
CA GLN A 237 10.64 5.20 -20.25
C GLN A 237 10.95 5.39 -21.73
N ARG A 238 10.43 4.50 -22.58
CA ARG A 238 10.60 4.55 -24.03
C ARG A 238 9.73 5.62 -24.70
N LEU A 239 8.60 5.96 -24.07
CA LEU A 239 7.60 6.89 -24.57
C LEU A 239 7.45 8.07 -23.60
N ASP A 240 7.21 9.27 -24.12
CA ASP A 240 6.75 10.39 -23.29
C ASP A 240 5.30 10.13 -22.88
N TRP A 241 5.02 10.26 -21.59
CA TRP A 241 3.67 10.07 -21.07
C TRP A 241 2.67 11.06 -21.65
N ARG A 242 3.11 12.26 -22.06
CA ARG A 242 2.27 13.27 -22.69
C ARG A 242 1.73 12.79 -24.03
N ASP A 243 2.58 12.14 -24.82
CA ASP A 243 2.18 11.56 -26.10
C ASP A 243 1.18 10.44 -25.88
N VAL A 244 1.41 9.58 -24.88
CA VAL A 244 0.49 8.48 -24.54
C VAL A 244 -0.89 9.01 -24.11
N VAL A 245 -0.94 10.08 -23.30
CA VAL A 245 -2.20 10.74 -22.93
C VAL A 245 -2.86 11.35 -24.16
N ASN A 246 -2.10 12.07 -24.99
CA ASN A 246 -2.60 12.68 -26.22
C ASN A 246 -3.18 11.64 -27.20
N TRP A 247 -2.56 10.47 -27.31
CA TRP A 247 -3.10 9.36 -28.09
C TRP A 247 -4.41 8.86 -27.49
N ALA A 248 -4.46 8.60 -26.18
CA ALA A 248 -5.69 8.13 -25.55
C ALA A 248 -6.86 9.12 -25.72
N GLU A 249 -6.58 10.43 -25.76
CA GLU A 249 -7.59 11.48 -25.94
C GLU A 249 -8.06 11.66 -27.39
N ASN A 250 -7.19 11.40 -28.39
CA ASN A 250 -7.46 11.76 -29.78
C ASN A 250 -7.56 10.59 -30.76
N LEU A 251 -7.17 9.37 -30.37
CA LEU A 251 -7.31 8.20 -31.24
C LEU A 251 -8.80 7.92 -31.54
N ASN A 252 -9.11 7.67 -32.82
CA ASN A 252 -10.45 7.28 -33.23
C ASN A 252 -10.74 5.82 -32.83
N GLY A 253 -12.01 5.39 -32.96
CA GLY A 253 -12.43 4.05 -32.55
C GLY A 253 -11.69 2.90 -33.25
N ALA A 254 -11.29 3.08 -34.52
CA ALA A 254 -10.55 2.06 -35.27
C ALA A 254 -9.10 1.94 -34.77
N ASP A 255 -8.44 3.06 -34.51
CA ASP A 255 -7.08 3.07 -33.99
C ASP A 255 -7.01 2.50 -32.57
N VAL A 256 -7.99 2.83 -31.72
CA VAL A 256 -8.10 2.26 -30.36
C VAL A 256 -8.27 0.74 -30.43
N GLN A 257 -9.10 0.24 -31.36
CA GLN A 257 -9.22 -1.21 -31.58
C GLN A 257 -7.88 -1.81 -32.01
N ALA A 258 -7.20 -1.22 -32.99
CA ALA A 258 -5.90 -1.70 -33.44
C ALA A 258 -4.89 -1.78 -32.28
N VAL A 259 -4.78 -0.75 -31.44
CA VAL A 259 -3.90 -0.75 -30.26
C VAL A 259 -4.27 -1.87 -29.27
N ASN A 260 -5.56 -2.08 -29.02
CA ASN A 260 -6.03 -3.16 -28.13
C ASN A 260 -5.76 -4.56 -28.68
N TYR A 261 -5.75 -4.74 -30.01
CA TYR A 261 -5.43 -6.03 -30.64
C TYR A 261 -3.93 -6.29 -30.79
N LEU A 262 -3.13 -5.24 -30.97
CA LEU A 262 -1.68 -5.32 -31.14
C LEU A 262 -0.92 -5.40 -29.82
N GLY A 263 -1.52 -4.99 -28.70
CA GLY A 263 -1.01 -5.28 -27.37
C GLY A 263 -1.04 -6.78 -27.12
N HIS A 264 0.12 -7.44 -27.16
CA HIS A 264 0.22 -8.86 -26.81
C HIS A 264 -0.42 -9.11 -25.44
N LYS A 265 -1.40 -10.04 -25.40
CA LYS A 265 -2.02 -10.54 -24.18
C LYS A 265 -1.04 -11.32 -23.32
#